data_AF-A0A532C4C9-F1
#
_entry.id   AF-A0A532C4C9-F1
#
_cell.length_a   1.000
_cell.length_b   1.000
_cell.length_c   1.000
_cell.angle_alpha   90.00
_cell.angle_beta   90.00
_cell.angle_gamma   90.00
#
_symmetry.space_group_name_H-M   'P 1'
#
loop_
_entity.id
_entity.type
_entity.pdbx_description
1 polymer ?
#
loop_
_entity_poly.entity_id
_entity_poly.type
_entity_poly.pdbx_seq_one_letter_code
_entity_poly.pdbx_strand_id
1 'polypeptide(L)'
;MRQAPLLSSSDSGMIVLSSSARILHMNGPARALMALFGTSHEHWPQMAPESTPSIITEFCLDVLAQLRRRIEAQDWTQFEMRRICHMVTPSLLLTGFGVPSASNSEIRVVLTLTPLFSAPYAAANARLSHLPTDVYPSASDVMS
;
A
#
# COMPACT_ATOMS: atom_id res chain seq x y z
N MET A 1 13.29 3.04 23.31
CA MET A 1 12.89 2.91 21.90
C MET A 1 11.47 2.36 21.86
N ARG A 2 10.47 3.18 21.53
CA ARG A 2 9.08 2.75 21.35
C ARG A 2 8.79 2.73 19.85
N GLN A 3 8.37 1.59 19.33
CA GLN A 3 7.92 1.42 17.96
C GLN A 3 6.80 2.43 17.67
N ALA A 4 6.94 3.18 16.58
CA ALA A 4 5.87 4.03 16.08
C ALA A 4 4.67 3.14 15.69
N PRO A 5 3.43 3.51 16.01
CA PRO A 5 2.27 2.75 15.58
C PRO A 5 2.17 2.85 14.05
N LEU A 6 2.21 1.69 13.40
CA LEU A 6 1.99 1.51 11.97
C LEU A 6 0.59 2.04 11.62
N LEU A 7 0.56 3.09 10.80
CA LEU A 7 -0.53 3.51 9.90
C LEU A 7 -1.91 3.63 10.55
N SER A 8 -2.45 4.85 10.60
CA SER A 8 -3.89 5.07 10.75
C SER A 8 -4.64 4.30 9.64
N SER A 9 -5.07 3.09 9.95
CA SER A 9 -5.50 2.01 9.05
C SER A 9 -6.92 2.16 8.51
N SER A 10 -7.60 3.27 8.81
CA SER A 10 -9.02 3.46 8.51
C SER A 10 -9.32 3.61 7.02
N ASP A 11 -8.32 4.01 6.21
CA ASP A 11 -8.52 4.32 4.78
C ASP A 11 -7.93 3.28 3.84
N SER A 12 -7.18 2.28 4.33
CA SER A 12 -6.60 1.24 3.48
C SER A 12 -7.57 0.08 3.24
N GLY A 13 -7.66 -0.37 1.99
CA GLY A 13 -8.49 -1.47 1.56
C GLY A 13 -7.74 -2.78 1.41
N MET A 14 -8.40 -3.91 1.71
CA MET A 14 -7.89 -5.26 1.44
C MET A 14 -8.73 -5.97 0.38
N ILE A 15 -8.03 -6.62 -0.55
CA ILE A 15 -8.59 -7.55 -1.54
C ILE A 15 -7.85 -8.88 -1.42
N VAL A 16 -8.59 -9.99 -1.42
CA VAL A 16 -8.03 -11.34 -1.53
C VAL A 16 -8.40 -11.87 -2.90
N LEU A 17 -7.41 -12.36 -3.64
CA LEU A 17 -7.58 -12.91 -4.98
C LEU A 17 -7.16 -14.38 -5.05
N SER A 18 -7.79 -15.13 -5.94
CA SER A 18 -7.39 -16.50 -6.28
C SER A 18 -6.12 -16.52 -7.14
N SER A 19 -5.61 -17.72 -7.42
CA SER A 19 -4.51 -17.97 -8.36
C SER A 19 -4.83 -17.60 -9.82
N SER A 20 -6.10 -17.36 -10.13
CA SER A 20 -6.60 -16.85 -11.41
C SER A 20 -6.95 -15.36 -11.36
N ALA A 21 -6.46 -14.64 -10.36
CA ALA A 21 -6.73 -13.22 -10.11
C ALA A 21 -8.23 -12.87 -9.97
N ARG A 22 -9.06 -13.84 -9.55
CA ARG A 22 -10.48 -13.59 -9.24
C ARG A 22 -10.60 -13.07 -7.81
N ILE A 23 -11.38 -12.02 -7.60
CA ILE A 23 -11.65 -11.48 -6.27
C ILE A 23 -12.45 -12.50 -5.46
N LEU A 24 -11.84 -12.99 -4.38
CA LEU A 24 -12.48 -13.88 -3.39
C LEU A 24 -13.08 -13.08 -2.24
N HIS A 25 -12.43 -11.98 -1.87
CA HIS A 25 -12.88 -11.09 -0.81
C HIS A 25 -12.47 -9.65 -1.10
N MET A 26 -13.32 -8.70 -0.72
CA MET A 26 -13.05 -7.26 -0.79
C MET A 26 -13.79 -6.57 0.37
N ASN A 27 -13.03 -5.92 1.25
CA ASN A 27 -13.61 -5.18 2.37
C ASN A 27 -14.19 -3.82 1.93
N GLY A 28 -14.87 -3.12 2.85
CA GLY A 28 -15.51 -1.82 2.58
C GLY A 28 -14.55 -0.76 2.02
N PRO A 29 -13.42 -0.47 2.70
CA PRO A 29 -12.44 0.50 2.20
C PRO A 29 -11.87 0.13 0.82
N ALA A 30 -11.59 -1.15 0.55
CA ALA A 30 -11.14 -1.57 -0.78
C ALA A 30 -12.18 -1.28 -1.86
N ARG A 31 -13.47 -1.49 -1.57
CA ARG A 31 -14.56 -1.19 -2.51
C ARG A 31 -14.63 0.30 -2.81
N ALA A 32 -14.47 1.15 -1.80
CA ALA A 32 -14.42 2.61 -1.95
C ALA A 32 -13.19 3.07 -2.76
N LEU A 33 -12.03 2.45 -2.58
CA LEU A 33 -10.83 2.77 -3.36
C LEU A 33 -10.91 2.24 -4.80
N MET A 34 -11.49 1.06 -5.00
CA MET A 34 -11.73 0.48 -6.33
C MET A 34 -12.73 1.32 -7.14
N ALA A 35 -13.67 1.99 -6.47
CA ALA A 35 -14.59 2.94 -7.10
C ALA A 35 -13.87 4.12 -7.78
N LEU A 36 -12.65 4.47 -7.36
CA LEU A 36 -11.89 5.54 -8.01
C LEU A 36 -11.50 5.21 -9.46
N PHE A 37 -11.48 3.93 -9.84
CA PHE A 37 -11.17 3.49 -11.20
C PHE A 37 -12.35 3.61 -12.18
N GLY A 38 -13.59 3.80 -11.72
CA GLY A 38 -14.77 3.93 -12.58
C GLY A 38 -16.08 3.48 -11.93
N THR A 39 -17.20 3.69 -12.64
CA THR A 39 -18.58 3.64 -12.11
C THR A 39 -19.18 2.25 -11.85
N SER A 40 -18.42 1.17 -12.03
CA SER A 40 -18.92 -0.21 -11.94
C SER A 40 -19.08 -0.71 -10.49
N HIS A 41 -19.52 0.17 -9.58
CA HIS A 41 -19.38 0.09 -8.13
C HIS A 41 -20.09 -1.07 -7.43
N GLU A 42 -21.17 -1.61 -8.01
CA GLU A 42 -22.09 -2.48 -7.26
C GLU A 42 -21.85 -3.99 -7.45
N HIS A 43 -21.05 -4.41 -8.44
CA HIS A 43 -20.96 -5.83 -8.83
C HIS A 43 -19.55 -6.44 -8.77
N TRP A 44 -18.55 -5.75 -8.22
CA TRP A 44 -17.14 -6.20 -8.20
C TRP A 44 -16.88 -7.65 -7.73
N PRO A 45 -17.59 -8.22 -6.74
CA PRO A 45 -17.42 -9.63 -6.36
C PRO A 45 -18.07 -10.63 -7.33
N GLN A 46 -19.03 -10.18 -8.13
CA GLN A 46 -19.83 -11.01 -9.05
C GLN A 46 -19.42 -10.84 -10.51
N MET A 47 -18.70 -9.76 -10.84
CA MET A 47 -18.17 -9.56 -12.17
C MET A 47 -16.99 -10.49 -12.42
N ALA A 48 -16.91 -10.95 -13.66
CA ALA A 48 -15.81 -11.77 -14.13
C ALA A 48 -14.47 -11.01 -14.03
N PRO A 49 -13.30 -11.70 -13.93
CA PRO A 49 -12.00 -11.06 -13.71
C PRO A 49 -11.65 -9.97 -14.73
N GLU A 50 -12.22 -10.00 -15.95
CA GLU A 50 -12.12 -8.93 -16.96
C GLU A 50 -12.71 -7.58 -16.52
N SER A 51 -13.51 -7.52 -15.45
CA SER A 51 -14.01 -6.26 -14.89
C SER A 51 -12.98 -5.54 -14.04
N THR A 52 -12.04 -6.27 -13.43
CA THR A 52 -10.99 -5.72 -12.55
C THR A 52 -10.08 -4.79 -13.35
N PRO A 53 -9.75 -3.58 -12.86
CA PRO A 53 -8.84 -2.69 -13.57
C PRO A 53 -7.55 -3.41 -13.92
N SER A 54 -7.11 -3.33 -15.17
CA SER A 54 -5.99 -4.12 -15.69
C SER A 54 -4.73 -4.00 -14.83
N ILE A 55 -4.45 -2.80 -14.32
CA ILE A 55 -3.30 -2.53 -13.44
C ILE A 55 -3.32 -3.37 -12.15
N ILE A 56 -4.51 -3.66 -11.61
CA ILE A 56 -4.67 -4.51 -10.42
C ILE A 56 -4.46 -5.98 -10.79
N THR A 57 -5.08 -6.43 -11.89
CA THR A 57 -4.92 -7.80 -12.40
C THR A 57 -3.47 -8.10 -12.73
N GLU A 58 -2.79 -7.23 -13.49
CA GLU A 58 -1.38 -7.35 -13.85
C GLU A 58 -0.48 -7.41 -12.61
N PHE A 59 -0.69 -6.52 -11.64
CA PHE A 59 0.08 -6.54 -10.40
C PHE A 59 -0.12 -7.85 -9.62
N CYS A 60 -1.32 -8.40 -9.59
CA CYS A 60 -1.58 -9.68 -8.93
C CYS A 60 -0.91 -10.85 -9.66
N LEU A 61 -0.89 -10.83 -11.00
CA LEU A 61 -0.17 -11.83 -11.81
C LEU A 61 1.34 -11.77 -11.55
N ASP A 62 1.92 -10.58 -11.40
CA ASP A 62 3.33 -10.41 -11.02
C ASP A 62 3.62 -11.02 -9.64
N VAL A 63 2.75 -10.78 -8.65
CA VAL A 63 2.86 -11.38 -7.31
C VAL A 63 2.78 -12.90 -7.37
N LEU A 64 1.85 -13.45 -8.16
CA LEU A 64 1.72 -14.90 -8.36
C LEU A 64 2.96 -15.50 -9.01
N ALA A 65 3.49 -14.86 -10.06
CA ALA A 65 4.71 -15.31 -10.72
C ALA A 65 5.91 -15.28 -9.76
N GLN A 66 6.02 -14.24 -8.92
CA GLN A 66 7.06 -14.17 -7.91
C GLN A 66 6.94 -15.27 -6.86
N LEU A 67 5.72 -15.54 -6.35
CA LEU A 67 5.52 -16.62 -5.38
C LEU A 67 5.86 -17.97 -5.99
N ARG A 68 5.44 -18.27 -7.23
CA ARG A 68 5.74 -19.54 -7.89
C ARG A 68 7.24 -19.77 -8.02
N ARG A 69 8.01 -18.77 -8.47
CA ARG A 69 9.47 -18.85 -8.54
C ARG A 69 10.11 -19.14 -7.19
N ARG A 70 9.60 -18.57 -6.11
CA ARG A 70 10.11 -18.81 -4.75
C ARG A 70 9.77 -20.21 -4.24
N ILE A 71 8.56 -20.70 -4.51
CA ILE A 71 8.17 -22.09 -4.21
C ILE A 71 9.09 -23.07 -4.94
N GLU A 72 9.33 -22.87 -6.23
CA GLU A 72 10.24 -23.69 -7.04
C GLU A 72 11.67 -23.66 -6.51
N ALA A 73 12.13 -22.49 -6.04
CA ALA A 73 13.45 -22.32 -5.43
C ALA A 73 13.54 -22.79 -3.97
N GLN A 74 12.45 -23.32 -3.39
CA GLN A 74 12.34 -23.65 -1.96
C GLN A 74 12.71 -22.47 -1.03
N ASP A 75 12.48 -21.26 -1.52
CA ASP A 75 12.71 -20.02 -0.78
C ASP A 75 11.45 -19.66 0.02
N TRP A 76 11.49 -19.97 1.31
CA TRP A 76 10.40 -19.73 2.25
C TRP A 76 10.40 -18.33 2.85
N THR A 77 11.26 -17.42 2.38
CA THR A 77 11.27 -16.05 2.88
C THR A 77 9.98 -15.34 2.48
N GLN A 78 9.38 -14.64 3.45
CA GLN A 78 8.24 -13.76 3.15
C GLN A 78 8.68 -12.67 2.19
N PHE A 79 7.81 -12.34 1.23
CA PHE A 79 8.06 -11.27 0.28
C PHE A 79 6.83 -10.38 0.14
N GLU A 80 7.08 -9.15 -0.26
CA GLU A 80 6.06 -8.17 -0.58
C GLU A 80 6.47 -7.48 -1.88
N MET A 81 5.51 -7.27 -2.77
CA MET A 81 5.66 -6.42 -3.94
C MET A 81 4.90 -5.13 -3.72
N ARG A 82 5.43 -4.02 -4.25
CA ARG A 82 4.83 -2.69 -4.13
C ARG A 82 4.83 -1.99 -5.48
N ARG A 83 3.73 -1.31 -5.81
CA ARG A 83 3.60 -0.50 -7.03
C ARG A 83 2.74 0.73 -6.73
N ILE A 84 3.12 1.90 -7.24
CA ILE A 84 2.26 3.08 -7.17
C ILE A 84 1.39 3.13 -8.43
N CYS A 85 0.08 3.26 -8.23
CA CYS A 85 -0.91 3.47 -9.27
C CYS A 85 -1.29 4.95 -9.35
N HIS A 86 -0.89 5.60 -10.44
CA HIS A 86 -1.17 7.02 -10.70
C HIS A 86 -2.46 7.25 -11.51
N MET A 87 -3.22 6.20 -11.81
CA MET A 87 -4.42 6.28 -12.67
C MET A 87 -5.65 6.89 -11.96
N VAL A 88 -5.58 7.03 -10.64
CA VAL A 88 -6.67 7.53 -9.80
C VAL A 88 -6.16 8.64 -8.88
N THR A 89 -7.07 9.47 -8.37
CA THR A 89 -6.75 10.55 -7.42
C THR A 89 -7.52 10.33 -6.11
N PRO A 90 -6.84 10.25 -4.96
CA PRO A 90 -5.38 10.23 -4.80
C PRO A 90 -4.74 8.97 -5.44
N SER A 91 -3.45 9.03 -5.78
CA SER A 91 -2.72 7.85 -6.25
C SER A 91 -2.77 6.75 -5.18
N LEU A 92 -2.74 5.48 -5.60
CA LEU A 92 -2.78 4.34 -4.67
C LEU A 92 -1.42 3.65 -4.60
N LEU A 93 -0.97 3.31 -3.40
CA LEU A 93 0.06 2.30 -3.20
C LEU A 93 -0.62 0.93 -3.19
N LEU A 94 -0.26 0.11 -4.17
CA LEU A 94 -0.58 -1.31 -4.24
C LEU A 94 0.50 -2.09 -3.51
N THR A 95 0.10 -2.92 -2.55
CA THR A 95 1.01 -3.78 -1.78
C THR A 95 0.49 -5.20 -1.82
N GLY A 96 1.27 -6.14 -2.36
CA GLY A 96 0.81 -7.49 -2.65
C GLY A 96 1.77 -8.58 -2.19
N PHE A 97 1.24 -9.67 -1.65
CA PHE A 97 2.00 -10.87 -1.37
C PHE A 97 1.16 -12.12 -1.58
N GLY A 98 1.82 -13.23 -1.87
CA GLY A 98 1.19 -14.52 -2.06
C GLY A 98 1.09 -15.32 -0.75
N VAL A 99 -0.02 -16.03 -0.56
CA VAL A 99 -0.25 -16.96 0.55
C VAL A 99 -0.51 -18.34 -0.04
N PRO A 100 0.39 -19.32 0.16
CA PRO A 100 0.13 -20.69 -0.24
C PRO A 100 -0.90 -21.33 0.70
N SER A 101 -1.88 -22.05 0.15
CA SER A 101 -2.81 -22.88 0.90
C SER A 101 -2.17 -24.23 1.22
N ALA A 102 -2.13 -24.61 2.50
CA ALA A 102 -1.59 -25.89 2.93
C ALA A 102 -2.45 -27.10 2.50
N SER A 103 -3.71 -26.89 2.10
CA SER A 103 -4.68 -27.99 1.92
C SER A 103 -4.95 -28.40 0.47
N ASN A 104 -4.80 -27.51 -0.52
CA ASN A 104 -5.16 -27.81 -1.91
C ASN A 104 -4.17 -27.28 -2.96
N SER A 105 -2.96 -26.87 -2.58
CA SER A 105 -1.97 -26.23 -3.46
C SER A 105 -2.43 -24.92 -4.14
N GLU A 106 -3.58 -24.36 -3.73
CA GLU A 106 -4.07 -23.10 -4.25
C GLU A 106 -3.28 -21.94 -3.66
N ILE A 107 -2.88 -21.03 -4.52
CA ILE A 107 -2.21 -19.79 -4.13
C ILE A 107 -3.26 -18.69 -4.07
N ARG A 108 -3.23 -17.89 -3.00
CA ARG A 108 -4.01 -16.67 -2.89
C ARG A 108 -3.09 -15.46 -2.92
N VAL A 109 -3.57 -14.35 -3.42
CA VAL A 109 -2.89 -13.05 -3.31
C VAL A 109 -3.65 -12.20 -2.31
N VAL A 110 -2.93 -11.63 -1.36
CA VAL A 110 -3.45 -10.55 -0.52
C VAL A 110 -2.92 -9.24 -1.09
N LEU A 111 -3.84 -8.36 -1.47
CA LEU A 111 -3.56 -7.04 -2.00
C LEU A 111 -4.11 -5.98 -1.03
N THR A 112 -3.27 -5.03 -0.66
CA THR A 112 -3.65 -3.84 0.08
C THR A 112 -3.57 -2.61 -0.81
N LEU A 113 -4.64 -1.81 -0.80
CA LEU A 113 -4.75 -0.52 -1.47
C LEU A 113 -4.62 0.57 -0.41
N THR A 114 -3.60 1.42 -0.52
CA THR A 114 -3.40 2.54 0.41
C THR A 114 -3.39 3.86 -0.34
N PRO A 115 -4.27 4.81 -0.01
CA PRO A 115 -4.24 6.13 -0.65
C PRO A 115 -2.97 6.89 -0.29
N LEU A 116 -2.35 7.50 -1.30
CA LEU A 116 -1.19 8.38 -1.14
C LEU A 116 -1.65 9.83 -1.23
N PHE A 117 -1.87 10.43 -0.06
CA PHE A 117 -2.11 11.86 0.03
C PHE A 117 -0.78 12.59 -0.02
N SER A 118 -0.60 13.49 -0.99
CA SER A 118 0.44 14.51 -0.90
C SER A 118 0.11 15.39 0.30
N ALA A 119 1.02 15.48 1.28
CA ALA A 119 0.85 16.41 2.39
C ALA A 119 0.61 17.82 1.82
N PRO A 120 -0.40 18.57 2.29
CA PRO A 120 -0.59 19.93 1.82
C PRO A 120 0.69 20.72 2.16
N TYR A 121 1.20 21.43 1.16
CA TYR A 121 2.44 22.22 1.19
C TYR A 121 2.57 23.12 2.45
N ALA A 122 1.46 23.52 3.07
CA ALA A 122 1.41 24.26 4.33
C ALA A 122 2.05 23.53 5.53
N ALA A 123 1.96 22.20 5.61
CA ALA A 123 2.52 21.44 6.74
C ALA A 123 4.05 21.25 6.65
N ALA A 124 4.62 21.35 5.44
CA ALA A 124 6.06 21.26 5.24
C ALA A 124 6.78 22.54 5.73
N ASN A 125 6.16 23.71 5.56
CA ASN A 125 6.74 24.98 6.01
C ASN A 125 6.74 25.14 7.53
N ALA A 126 5.74 24.61 8.24
CA ALA A 126 5.70 24.67 9.71
C ALA A 126 6.89 23.94 10.38
N ARG A 127 7.48 22.94 9.72
CA ARG A 127 8.67 22.22 10.24
C ARG A 127 9.98 22.93 9.97
N LEU A 128 10.02 23.84 8.99
CA LEU A 128 11.21 24.65 8.69
C LEU A 128 11.28 25.94 9.53
N SER A 129 10.19 26.33 10.19
CA SER A 129 10.14 27.53 11.05
C SER A 129 10.66 27.31 12.47
N HIS A 130 10.95 26.07 12.87
CA HIS A 130 11.54 25.74 14.18
C HIS A 130 13.04 25.46 14.05
N LEU A 131 13.80 26.45 13.59
CA LEU A 131 15.24 26.49 13.86
C LEU A 131 15.42 27.18 15.23
N PRO A 132 15.99 26.55 16.26
CA PRO A 132 16.32 27.25 17.49
C PRO A 132 17.40 28.27 17.16
N THR A 133 17.09 29.55 17.37
CA THR A 133 18.11 30.60 17.39
C THR A 133 18.82 30.47 18.72
N ASP A 134 19.81 29.58 18.79
CA ASP A 134 20.66 29.48 19.98
C ASP A 134 21.50 30.75 20.09
N VAL A 135 21.42 31.30 21.29
CA VAL A 135 22.01 32.52 21.80
C VAL A 135 23.54 32.41 21.74
N TYR A 136 24.21 33.39 21.14
CA TYR A 136 25.63 33.66 21.42
C TYR A 136 25.74 34.52 22.68
N PRO A 137 26.38 34.06 23.78
CA PRO A 137 26.90 34.97 24.79
C PRO A 137 28.34 35.29 24.42
N SER A 138 28.63 36.52 23.95
CA SER A 138 30.01 36.98 23.84
C SER A 138 30.36 37.84 25.04
N ALA A 139 31.25 37.29 25.87
CA ALA A 139 31.77 37.88 27.09
C ALA A 139 32.49 39.20 26.84
N SER A 140 32.20 40.19 27.68
CA SER A 140 33.13 41.31 27.92
C SER A 140 32.89 41.84 29.33
N ASP A 141 33.52 41.19 30.31
CA ASP A 141 33.88 41.84 31.57
C ASP A 141 34.92 41.00 32.32
N VAL A 142 36.21 41.34 32.13
CA VAL A 142 37.25 41.26 33.19
C VAL A 142 38.26 42.40 32.95
N MET A 143 38.48 43.14 34.04
CA MET A 143 39.27 44.35 34.25
C MET A 143 40.76 44.29 33.84
N SER A 144 41.29 45.45 33.43
CA SER A 144 42.35 46.19 34.17
C SER A 144 42.39 47.65 33.71
#